data_AF-A0AAW4DQ32-F1
#
_entry.id   AF-A0AAW4DQ32-F1
#
_cell.length_a   1.000
_cell.length_b   1.000
_cell.length_c   1.000
_cell.angle_alpha   90.00
_cell.angle_beta   90.00
_cell.angle_gamma   90.00
#
_symmetry.space_group_name_H-M   'P 1'
#
loop_
_entity.id
_entity.type
_entity.pdbx_description
1 polymer ?
#
loop_
_entity_poly.entity_id
_entity_poly.type
_entity_poly.pdbx_seq_one_letter_code
_entity_poly.pdbx_strand_id
1 'polypeptide(L)'
;MSYGARVWDENGNLVMDTTTFTYQVIWQGVVDFSDTTGSTAKVITLSIPGFDPANCVFMIIPTRSQDIQNAESDPLGNIKSYPYVTTAKDQVVIRSANPSANLGNTNQTRIVAKGYAVRFKV
;
A
#
# COMPACT_ATOMS: atom_id res chain seq x y z
N MET A 1 3.96 23.22 7.81
CA MET A 1 2.79 22.52 8.41
C MET A 1 3.33 21.46 9.36
N SER A 2 2.95 21.49 10.65
CA SER A 2 3.32 20.46 11.63
C SER A 2 2.18 19.43 11.72
N TYR A 3 2.49 18.14 11.78
CA TYR A 3 1.51 17.05 11.83
C TYR A 3 1.69 16.26 13.12
N GLY A 4 0.62 15.72 13.71
CA GLY A 4 0.70 14.83 14.89
C GLY A 4 -0.19 15.23 16.08
N ALA A 5 -0.07 14.46 17.16
CA ALA A 5 -0.66 14.75 18.46
C ALA A 5 0.41 15.32 19.40
N ARG A 6 0.03 16.26 20.26
CA ARG A 6 0.86 16.67 21.38
C ARG A 6 0.54 15.80 22.59
N VAL A 7 1.58 15.22 23.19
CA VAL A 7 1.48 14.42 24.41
C VAL A 7 2.30 15.11 25.48
N TRP A 8 1.66 15.35 26.63
CA TRP A 8 2.30 15.89 27.82
C TRP A 8 2.39 14.78 28.87
N ASP A 9 3.49 14.73 29.61
CA ASP A 9 3.61 13.85 30.77
C ASP A 9 2.79 14.38 31.96
N GLU A 10 2.74 13.61 33.05
CA GLU A 10 2.06 14.00 34.28
C GLU A 10 2.64 15.27 34.95
N ASN A 11 3.85 15.69 34.56
CA ASN A 11 4.52 16.90 35.06
C ASN A 11 4.28 18.11 34.15
N GLY A 12 3.52 17.96 33.06
CA GLY A 12 3.24 19.02 32.09
C GLY A 12 4.35 19.25 31.07
N ASN A 13 5.37 18.40 31.02
CA ASN A 13 6.41 18.47 29.99
C ASN A 13 5.88 17.90 28.68
N LEU A 14 6.19 18.57 27.57
CA LEU A 14 5.88 18.07 26.23
C LEU A 14 6.82 16.90 25.89
N VAL A 15 6.29 15.68 25.91
CA VAL A 15 7.05 14.44 25.62
C VAL A 15 6.92 14.01 24.16
N MET A 16 5.90 14.49 23.46
CA MET A 16 5.73 14.29 22.02
C MET A 16 5.08 15.53 21.41
N ASP A 17 5.64 16.09 20.35
CA ASP A 17 5.13 17.29 19.69
C ASP A 17 4.75 17.03 18.22
N THR A 18 3.98 17.94 17.64
CA THR A 18 3.69 17.99 16.20
C THR A 18 4.94 18.23 15.34
N THR A 19 6.07 18.57 15.96
CA THR A 19 7.38 18.65 15.30
C THR A 19 8.14 17.32 15.30
N THR A 20 7.83 16.41 16.25
CA THR A 20 8.48 15.11 16.43
C THR A 20 7.67 13.95 15.86
N PHE A 21 6.35 14.10 15.67
CA PHE A 21 5.51 13.09 15.03
C PHE A 21 5.71 13.11 13.51
N THR A 22 6.31 12.06 12.97
CA THR A 22 6.96 12.07 11.65
C THR A 22 6.13 11.48 10.51
N TYR A 23 4.88 11.04 10.73
CA TYR A 23 4.07 10.33 9.73
C TYR A 23 2.61 10.79 9.67
N GLN A 24 2.06 10.92 8.48
CA GLN A 24 0.65 11.24 8.22
C GLN A 24 0.07 10.24 7.20
N VAL A 25 -1.02 9.56 7.54
CA VAL A 25 -1.81 8.82 6.55
C VAL A 25 -2.59 9.84 5.71
N ILE A 26 -2.23 9.99 4.45
CA ILE A 26 -2.88 10.93 3.52
C ILE A 26 -3.95 10.24 2.65
N TRP A 27 -3.93 8.90 2.61
CA TRP A 27 -4.95 8.10 1.93
C TRP A 27 -5.02 6.71 2.55
N GLN A 28 -6.23 6.17 2.60
CA GLN A 28 -6.47 4.76 2.87
C GLN A 28 -7.63 4.27 2.01
N GLY A 29 -7.58 3.01 1.58
CA GLY A 29 -8.65 2.42 0.79
C GLY A 29 -8.49 0.91 0.62
N VAL A 30 -9.53 0.28 0.11
CA VAL A 30 -9.48 -1.14 -0.27
C VAL A 30 -8.91 -1.25 -1.67
N VAL A 31 -7.99 -2.20 -1.85
CA VAL A 31 -7.44 -2.61 -3.14
C VAL A 31 -7.94 -4.02 -3.39
N ASP A 32 -8.82 -4.17 -4.38
CA ASP A 32 -9.55 -5.42 -4.64
C ASP A 32 -9.17 -6.02 -6.00
N PHE A 33 -8.53 -7.19 -5.96
CA PHE A 33 -8.17 -7.97 -7.14
C PHE A 33 -8.95 -9.29 -7.24
N SER A 34 -9.98 -9.51 -6.42
CA SER A 34 -10.70 -10.79 -6.33
C SER A 34 -11.35 -11.24 -7.64
N ASP A 35 -11.69 -10.27 -8.51
CA ASP A 35 -12.27 -10.46 -9.84
C ASP A 35 -11.23 -10.61 -10.97
N THR A 36 -9.93 -10.56 -10.67
CA THR A 36 -8.88 -10.62 -11.70
C THR A 36 -8.91 -11.95 -12.42
N THR A 37 -9.08 -11.92 -13.73
CA THR A 37 -9.19 -13.11 -14.60
C THR A 37 -8.59 -12.85 -15.99
N GLY A 38 -8.34 -13.92 -16.74
CA GLY A 38 -7.82 -13.82 -18.12
C GLY A 38 -6.35 -13.41 -18.22
N SER A 39 -5.97 -12.99 -19.43
CA SER A 39 -4.58 -12.69 -19.81
C SER A 39 -4.24 -11.20 -19.82
N THR A 40 -5.06 -10.37 -19.18
CA THR A 40 -4.85 -8.92 -19.07
C THR A 40 -4.76 -8.53 -17.60
N ALA A 41 -3.79 -7.68 -17.27
CA ALA A 41 -3.65 -7.17 -15.91
C ALA A 41 -4.79 -6.21 -15.56
N LYS A 42 -5.49 -6.48 -14.46
CA LYS A 42 -6.28 -5.46 -13.77
C LYS A 42 -5.34 -4.37 -13.25
N VAL A 43 -5.68 -3.12 -13.54
CA VAL A 43 -4.95 -1.91 -13.11
C VAL A 43 -5.88 -1.04 -12.30
N ILE A 44 -5.42 -0.62 -11.12
CA ILE A 44 -6.10 0.32 -10.23
C ILE A 44 -5.24 1.59 -10.16
N THR A 45 -5.79 2.71 -10.64
CA THR A 45 -5.13 4.02 -10.55
C THR A 45 -5.76 4.82 -9.43
N LEU A 46 -4.95 5.21 -8.45
CA LEU A 46 -5.35 6.01 -7.30
C LEU A 46 -4.82 7.43 -7.47
N SER A 47 -5.73 8.41 -7.51
CA SER A 47 -5.39 9.82 -7.39
C SER A 47 -5.27 10.18 -5.91
N ILE A 48 -4.07 10.48 -5.45
CA ILE A 48 -3.76 10.77 -4.04
C ILE A 48 -3.11 12.15 -3.96
N PRO A 49 -3.89 13.23 -3.84
CA PRO A 49 -3.36 14.59 -3.77
C PRO A 49 -2.32 14.76 -2.65
N GLY A 50 -1.17 15.31 -3.00
CA GLY A 50 -0.02 15.51 -2.14
C GLY A 50 0.83 14.27 -1.90
N PHE A 51 0.61 13.17 -2.63
CA PHE A 51 1.57 12.07 -2.66
C PHE A 51 2.83 12.53 -3.43
N ASP A 52 4.01 12.36 -2.83
CA ASP A 52 5.29 12.60 -3.48
C ASP A 52 6.23 11.44 -3.12
N PRO A 53 6.72 10.64 -4.09
CA PRO A 53 7.64 9.54 -3.81
C PRO A 53 8.90 9.94 -3.03
N ALA A 54 9.29 11.23 -3.03
CA ALA A 54 10.42 11.72 -2.26
C ALA A 54 10.20 11.70 -0.74
N ASN A 55 8.94 11.77 -0.28
CA ASN A 55 8.60 11.83 1.14
C ASN A 55 7.32 11.06 1.51
N CYS A 56 6.87 10.16 0.64
CA CYS A 56 5.70 9.31 0.85
C CYS A 56 6.04 7.85 0.56
N VAL A 57 5.44 6.95 1.33
CA VAL A 57 5.41 5.52 1.03
C VAL A 57 3.98 5.08 0.75
N PHE A 58 3.82 4.10 -0.14
CA PHE A 58 2.56 3.40 -0.34
C PHE A 58 2.71 1.96 0.14
N MET A 59 1.82 1.54 1.04
CA MET A 59 1.84 0.22 1.67
C MET A 59 0.56 -0.53 1.32
N ILE A 60 0.68 -1.83 1.07
CA ILE A 60 -0.45 -2.73 0.86
C ILE A 60 -0.37 -3.82 1.92
N ILE A 61 -1.41 -3.91 2.74
CA ILE A 61 -1.48 -4.81 3.89
C ILE A 61 -2.66 -5.77 3.67
N PRO A 62 -2.44 -7.09 3.59
CA PRO A 62 -3.52 -8.06 3.51
C PRO A 62 -4.34 -7.99 4.79
N THR A 63 -5.66 -8.07 4.66
CA THR A 63 -6.57 -8.03 5.82
C THR A 63 -7.24 -9.38 6.08
N ARG A 64 -7.04 -10.36 5.21
CA ARG A 64 -7.64 -11.70 5.28
C ARG A 64 -6.55 -12.76 5.30
N SER A 65 -6.70 -13.78 6.13
CA SER A 65 -5.73 -14.88 6.25
C SER A 65 -5.54 -15.65 4.94
N GLN A 66 -6.60 -15.83 4.14
CA GLN A 66 -6.56 -16.52 2.85
C GLN A 66 -5.64 -15.84 1.82
N ASP A 67 -5.43 -14.52 1.97
CA ASP A 67 -4.63 -13.69 1.08
C ASP A 67 -3.15 -13.64 1.51
N ILE A 68 -2.78 -14.38 2.57
CA ILE A 68 -1.42 -14.46 3.10
C ILE A 68 -0.77 -15.76 2.60
N GLN A 69 0.43 -15.65 2.05
CA GLN A 69 1.24 -16.80 1.68
C GLN A 69 1.80 -17.48 2.93
N ASN A 70 1.53 -18.78 3.09
CA ASN A 70 1.90 -19.52 4.30
C ASN A 70 3.35 -20.04 4.28
N ALA A 71 3.92 -20.24 3.09
CA ALA A 71 5.27 -20.76 2.88
C ALA A 71 5.78 -20.34 1.50
N GLU A 72 7.10 -20.30 1.31
CA GLU A 72 7.72 -19.93 0.03
C GLU A 72 7.27 -20.84 -1.14
N SER A 73 7.03 -22.13 -0.88
CA SER A 73 6.61 -23.12 -1.88
C SER A 73 5.09 -23.26 -2.03
N ASP A 74 4.30 -22.27 -1.60
CA ASP A 74 2.84 -22.29 -1.76
C ASP A 74 2.47 -22.33 -3.26
N PRO A 75 1.73 -23.35 -3.74
CA PRO A 75 1.33 -23.42 -5.15
C PRO A 75 0.42 -22.25 -5.59
N LEU A 76 -0.20 -21.56 -4.64
CA LEU A 76 -0.99 -20.34 -4.86
C LEU A 76 -0.17 -19.06 -4.67
N GLY A 77 1.16 -19.15 -4.55
CA GLY A 77 2.06 -18.03 -4.27
C GLY A 77 1.79 -16.81 -5.15
N ASN A 78 1.66 -16.98 -6.47
CA ASN A 78 1.36 -15.88 -7.38
C ASN A 78 -0.02 -15.23 -7.14
N ILE A 79 -1.03 -16.02 -6.76
CA ILE A 79 -2.40 -15.53 -6.50
C ILE A 79 -2.45 -14.74 -5.19
N LYS A 80 -1.61 -15.12 -4.22
CA LYS A 80 -1.47 -14.46 -2.92
C LYS A 80 -0.35 -13.42 -2.87
N SER A 81 0.39 -13.26 -3.96
CA SER A 81 1.52 -12.33 -4.04
C SER A 81 1.06 -10.89 -3.99
N TYR A 82 1.92 -10.02 -3.49
CA TYR A 82 1.67 -8.60 -3.47
C TYR A 82 1.62 -8.02 -4.89
N PRO A 83 0.64 -7.15 -5.19
CA PRO A 83 0.51 -6.54 -6.50
C PRO A 83 1.69 -5.62 -6.81
N TYR A 84 1.93 -5.41 -8.10
CA TYR A 84 2.98 -4.51 -8.57
C TYR A 84 2.54 -3.05 -8.42
N VAL A 85 3.35 -2.22 -7.78
CA VAL A 85 3.02 -0.81 -7.50
C VAL A 85 4.02 0.11 -8.19
N THR A 86 3.51 1.12 -8.90
CA THR A 86 4.29 2.26 -9.37
C THR A 86 3.74 3.53 -8.71
N THR A 87 4.64 4.36 -8.20
CA THR A 87 4.29 5.64 -7.57
C THR A 87 4.77 6.80 -8.43
N ALA A 88 3.95 7.84 -8.51
CA ALA A 88 4.29 9.12 -9.12
C ALA A 88 3.73 10.26 -8.24
N LYS A 89 4.09 11.50 -8.56
CA LYS A 89 3.50 12.64 -7.87
C LYS A 89 1.97 12.63 -8.04
N ASP A 90 1.25 12.77 -6.93
CA ASP A 90 -0.21 12.76 -6.82
C ASP A 90 -0.91 11.47 -7.28
N GLN A 91 -0.16 10.39 -7.57
CA GLN A 91 -0.71 9.18 -8.16
C GLN A 91 0.01 7.90 -7.69
N VAL A 92 -0.78 6.84 -7.48
CA VAL A 92 -0.29 5.48 -7.32
C VAL A 92 -1.01 4.56 -8.31
N VAL A 93 -0.26 3.76 -9.06
CA VAL A 93 -0.80 2.77 -10.00
C VAL A 93 -0.46 1.39 -9.48
N ILE A 94 -1.48 0.55 -9.31
CA ILE A 94 -1.37 -0.80 -8.79
C ILE A 94 -1.82 -1.78 -9.87
N ARG A 95 -1.04 -2.82 -10.09
CA ARG A 95 -1.29 -3.85 -11.12
C ARG A 95 -1.37 -5.22 -10.48
N SER A 96 -2.33 -6.02 -10.93
CA SER A 96 -2.50 -7.41 -10.49
C SER A 96 -1.34 -8.35 -10.88
N ALA A 97 -0.45 -7.91 -11.76
CA ALA A 97 0.76 -8.61 -12.14
C ALA A 97 1.87 -7.64 -12.53
N ASN A 98 3.13 -8.11 -12.45
CA ASN A 98 4.28 -7.38 -12.94
C ASN A 98 4.10 -7.06 -14.45
N PRO A 99 4.45 -5.86 -14.94
CA PRO A 99 4.42 -5.52 -16.36
C PRO A 99 5.14 -6.51 -17.28
N SER A 100 6.17 -7.24 -16.80
CA SER A 100 6.91 -8.24 -17.57
C SER A 100 6.32 -9.66 -17.49
N ALA A 101 5.27 -9.89 -16.73
CA ALA A 101 4.69 -11.23 -16.55
C ALA A 101 3.97 -11.72 -17.81
N ASN A 102 4.18 -12.99 -18.18
CA ASN A 102 3.41 -13.65 -19.22
C ASN A 102 2.07 -14.16 -18.66
N LEU A 103 1.00 -13.40 -18.87
CA LEU A 103 -0.32 -13.73 -18.35
C LEU A 103 -1.04 -14.85 -19.11
N GLY A 104 -0.42 -15.41 -20.15
CA GLY A 104 -0.89 -16.65 -20.78
C GLY A 104 -0.60 -17.89 -19.94
N ASN A 105 0.34 -17.83 -18.98
CA ASN A 105 0.72 -18.96 -18.13
C ASN A 105 1.03 -18.59 -16.67
N THR A 106 0.99 -17.30 -16.31
CA THR A 106 1.26 -16.81 -14.96
C THR A 106 -0.04 -16.35 -14.32
N ASN A 107 -0.40 -16.96 -13.18
CA ASN A 107 -1.53 -16.50 -12.38
C ASN A 107 -1.26 -15.10 -11.82
N GLN A 108 -2.30 -14.28 -11.82
CA GLN A 108 -2.28 -12.91 -11.30
C GLN A 108 -2.69 -12.89 -9.83
N THR A 109 -2.31 -11.84 -9.09
CA THR A 109 -2.79 -11.67 -7.72
C THR A 109 -4.31 -11.52 -7.69
N ARG A 110 -4.94 -12.12 -6.68
CA ARG A 110 -6.39 -12.00 -6.43
C ARG A 110 -6.70 -11.55 -5.01
N ILE A 111 -5.70 -11.03 -4.32
CA ILE A 111 -5.86 -10.61 -2.93
C ILE A 111 -6.87 -9.47 -2.82
N VAL A 112 -7.44 -9.33 -1.64
CA VAL A 112 -8.06 -8.07 -1.24
C VAL A 112 -7.34 -7.53 -0.01
N ALA A 113 -6.84 -6.33 -0.15
CA ALA A 113 -5.95 -5.73 0.82
C ALA A 113 -6.36 -4.29 1.13
N LYS A 114 -5.77 -3.75 2.18
CA LYS A 114 -5.90 -2.33 2.51
C LYS A 114 -4.63 -1.60 2.08
N GLY A 115 -4.81 -0.58 1.26
CA GLY A 115 -3.74 0.32 0.85
C GLY A 115 -3.66 1.53 1.78
N TYR A 116 -2.46 2.01 2.02
CA TYR A 116 -2.17 3.20 2.82
C TYR A 116 -1.11 4.04 2.12
N ALA A 117 -1.38 5.34 1.95
CA ALA A 117 -0.34 6.31 1.60
C ALA A 117 0.06 7.06 2.86
N VAL A 118 1.34 6.99 3.21
CA VAL A 118 1.89 7.65 4.39
C VAL A 118 2.95 8.65 3.95
N ARG A 119 2.71 9.92 4.25
CA ARG A 119 3.71 10.98 4.12
C ARG A 119 4.56 11.01 5.38
N PHE A 120 5.87 11.18 5.21
CA PHE A 120 6.78 11.42 6.32
C PHE A 120 7.49 12.76 6.19
N LYS A 121 7.90 13.31 7.34
CA LYS A 121 8.72 14.51 7.39
C LYS A 121 10.19 14.11 7.21
N VAL A 122 10.85 14.68 6.20
CA VAL A 122 12.30 14.57 5.99
C VAL A 122 13.02 15.66 6.77
#